data_AF-A0A3R6PJV3-F1
#
_entry.id   AF-A0A3R6PJV3-F1
#
_cell.length_a   1.000
_cell.length_b   1.000
_cell.length_c   1.000
_cell.angle_alpha   90.00
_cell.angle_beta   90.00
_cell.angle_gamma   90.00
#
_symmetry.space_group_name_H-M   'P 1'
#
loop_
_entity.id
_entity.type
_entity.pdbx_description
1 polymer ?
#
loop_
_entity_poly.entity_id
_entity_poly.type
_entity_poly.pdbx_seq_one_letter_code
_entity_poly.pdbx_strand_id
1 'polypeptide(L)'
;MLFGKEINTTLATFIENGQGKGVVRQDIIPMLTVYIFWSSITSFLTLAQMKGQFISKQFSISESKFLDYGFNQIINFILELKI
;
A
#
# COMPACT_ATOMS: atom_id res chain seq x y z
N MET A 1 -14.89 8.28 17.80
CA MET A 1 -14.21 8.07 16.51
C MET A 1 -13.22 9.21 16.16
N LEU A 2 -12.52 9.81 17.13
CA LEU A 2 -11.47 10.82 16.84
C LEU A 2 -10.18 10.18 16.33
N PHE A 3 -9.83 9.01 16.90
CA PHE A 3 -8.58 8.30 16.59
C PHE A 3 -8.40 7.96 15.11
N GLY A 4 -9.45 7.50 14.42
CA GLY A 4 -9.37 7.18 12.99
C GLY A 4 -9.14 8.40 12.10
N LYS A 5 -9.65 9.58 12.50
CA LYS A 5 -9.44 10.83 11.77
C LYS A 5 -8.01 11.33 11.96
N GLU A 6 -7.47 11.22 13.17
CA GLU A 6 -6.08 11.61 13.48
C GLU A 6 -5.09 10.75 12.69
N ILE A 7 -5.26 9.43 12.69
CA ILE A 7 -4.40 8.53 11.90
C ILE A 7 -4.42 8.89 10.42
N ASN A 8 -5.61 9.07 9.84
CA ASN A 8 -5.72 9.38 8.41
C ASN A 8 -5.09 10.75 8.08
N THR A 9 -5.23 11.72 8.98
CA THR A 9 -4.56 13.03 8.84
C THR A 9 -3.05 12.88 8.87
N THR A 10 -2.51 12.14 9.85
CA THR A 10 -1.06 11.90 9.95
C THR A 10 -0.51 11.22 8.70
N LEU A 11 -1.22 10.21 8.16
CA LEU A 11 -0.81 9.52 6.94
C LEU A 11 -0.91 10.42 5.70
N ALA A 12 -1.95 11.26 5.60
CA ALA A 12 -2.08 12.21 4.50
C ALA A 12 -0.93 13.23 4.52
N THR A 13 -0.60 13.78 5.70
CA THR A 13 0.56 14.67 5.88
C THR A 13 1.88 13.97 5.55
N PHE A 14 2.02 12.69 5.85
CA PHE A 14 3.19 11.92 5.44
C PHE A 14 3.32 11.83 3.90
N ILE A 15 2.22 11.58 3.20
CA ILE A 15 2.17 11.56 1.72
C ILE A 15 2.48 12.95 1.15
N GLU A 16 1.90 14.02 1.69
CA GLU A 16 2.20 15.41 1.32
C GLU A 16 3.68 15.75 1.48
N ASN A 17 4.29 15.35 2.60
CA ASN A 17 5.72 15.52 2.82
C ASN A 17 6.56 14.75 1.79
N GLY A 18 6.10 13.57 1.38
CA GLY A 18 6.72 12.80 0.29
C GLY A 18 6.62 13.51 -1.06
N GLN A 19 5.50 14.19 -1.33
CA GLN A 19 5.32 15.02 -2.52
C GLN A 19 6.28 16.22 -2.49
N GLY A 20 6.40 16.91 -1.35
CA GLY A 20 7.35 18.02 -1.20
C GLY A 20 8.82 17.62 -1.40
N LYS A 21 9.16 16.34 -1.25
CA LYS A 21 10.50 15.79 -1.48
C LYS A 21 10.70 15.17 -2.87
N GLY A 22 9.67 15.16 -3.71
CA GLY A 22 9.71 14.50 -5.02
C GLY A 22 9.80 12.97 -4.97
N VAL A 23 9.53 12.34 -3.82
CA VAL A 23 9.55 10.88 -3.65
C VAL A 23 8.19 10.28 -3.99
N VAL A 24 7.12 11.05 -3.80
CA VAL A 24 5.74 10.68 -4.11
C VAL A 24 5.25 11.49 -5.30
N ARG A 25 4.44 10.83 -6.14
CA ARG A 25 3.81 11.42 -7.31
C ARG A 25 2.99 12.67 -6.99
N GLN A 26 3.09 13.69 -7.84
CA GLN A 26 2.39 14.97 -7.63
C GLN A 26 0.92 14.94 -8.05
N ASP A 27 0.49 13.96 -8.85
CA ASP A 27 -0.85 13.89 -9.42
C ASP A 27 -1.88 13.19 -8.51
N ILE A 28 -1.47 12.74 -7.33
CA ILE A 28 -2.34 12.05 -6.37
C ILE A 28 -2.85 12.99 -5.27
N ILE A 29 -4.05 12.73 -4.78
CA ILE A 29 -4.64 13.46 -3.64
C ILE A 29 -4.29 12.70 -2.35
N PRO A 30 -3.58 13.29 -1.37
CA PRO A 30 -3.07 12.59 -0.19
C PRO A 30 -4.14 11.84 0.62
N MET A 31 -5.21 12.53 0.99
CA MET A 31 -6.27 11.92 1.80
C MET A 31 -7.01 10.80 1.05
N LEU A 32 -7.28 10.97 -0.26
CA LEU A 32 -7.89 9.91 -1.06
C LEU A 32 -6.95 8.69 -1.17
N THR A 33 -5.66 8.95 -1.29
CA THR A 33 -4.62 7.91 -1.34
C THR A 33 -4.59 7.09 -0.05
N VAL A 34 -4.74 7.71 1.13
CA VAL A 34 -4.85 6.99 2.41
C VAL A 34 -6.00 5.99 2.40
N TYR A 35 -7.18 6.38 1.93
CA TYR A 35 -8.33 5.46 1.85
C TYR A 35 -8.08 4.30 0.87
N ILE A 36 -7.49 4.58 -0.29
CA ILE A 36 -7.14 3.55 -1.28
C ILE A 36 -6.07 2.61 -0.74
N PHE A 37 -5.10 3.10 0.02
CA PHE A 37 -4.09 2.29 0.70
C PHE A 37 -4.71 1.33 1.71
N TRP A 38 -5.59 1.81 2.59
CA TRP A 38 -6.28 0.94 3.54
C TRP A 38 -7.08 -0.16 2.85
N SER A 39 -7.82 0.20 1.80
CA SER A 39 -8.59 -0.77 1.00
C SER A 39 -7.67 -1.81 0.34
N SER A 40 -6.56 -1.37 -0.25
CA SER A 40 -5.61 -2.23 -0.97
C SER A 40 -4.90 -3.20 -0.02
N ILE A 41 -4.40 -2.71 1.12
CA ILE A 41 -3.72 -3.54 2.12
C ILE A 41 -4.70 -4.56 2.69
N THR A 42 -5.91 -4.13 3.06
CA THR A 42 -6.92 -5.04 3.63
C THR A 42 -7.28 -6.14 2.63
N SER A 43 -7.58 -5.76 1.38
CA SER A 43 -7.94 -6.71 0.33
C SER A 43 -6.80 -7.66 -0.02
N PHE A 44 -5.57 -7.17 -0.05
CA PHE A 44 -4.39 -7.99 -0.31
C PHE A 44 -4.12 -8.99 0.82
N LEU A 45 -4.24 -8.56 2.08
CA LEU A 45 -4.11 -9.46 3.22
C LEU A 45 -5.22 -10.52 3.24
N THR A 46 -6.46 -10.16 2.90
CA THR A 46 -7.54 -11.14 2.72
C THR A 46 -7.22 -12.14 1.61
N LEU A 47 -6.68 -11.68 0.47
CA LEU A 47 -6.24 -12.57 -0.61
C LEU A 47 -5.13 -13.51 -0.14
N ALA A 48 -4.13 -13.00 0.58
CA ALA A 48 -3.03 -13.79 1.12
C ALA A 48 -3.54 -14.83 2.14
N GLN A 49 -4.46 -14.45 3.02
CA GLN A 49 -5.05 -15.38 3.99
C GLN A 49 -5.87 -16.48 3.30
N MET A 50 -6.65 -16.14 2.28
CA MET A 50 -7.56 -17.10 1.64
C MET A 50 -6.88 -17.97 0.58
N LYS A 51 -5.89 -17.43 -0.15
CA LYS A 51 -5.31 -18.06 -1.33
C LYS A 51 -3.78 -18.01 -1.39
N GLY A 52 -3.10 -17.50 -0.35
CA GLY A 52 -1.65 -17.32 -0.33
C GLY A 52 -0.87 -18.60 -0.63
N GLN A 53 -1.20 -19.71 0.04
CA GLN A 53 -0.60 -21.03 -0.21
C GLN A 53 -0.80 -21.51 -1.65
N PHE A 54 -2.01 -21.38 -2.17
CA PHE A 54 -2.35 -21.79 -3.52
C PHE A 54 -1.55 -20.99 -4.56
N ILE A 55 -1.55 -19.65 -4.43
CA ILE A 55 -0.81 -18.74 -5.31
C ILE A 55 0.69 -19.04 -5.23
N SER A 56 1.22 -19.13 -4.02
CA SER A 56 2.65 -19.42 -3.78
C SER A 56 3.09 -20.72 -4.46
N LYS A 57 2.29 -21.78 -4.34
CA LYS A 57 2.53 -23.06 -5.02
C LYS A 57 2.43 -22.94 -6.54
N GLN A 58 1.40 -22.26 -7.05
CA GLN A 58 1.19 -22.07 -8.49
C GLN A 58 2.38 -21.34 -9.16
N PHE A 59 2.95 -20.35 -8.47
CA PHE A 59 4.04 -19.54 -8.99
C PHE A 59 5.44 -19.98 -8.51
N SER A 60 5.54 -21.08 -7.75
CA SER A 60 6.80 -21.59 -7.19
C SER A 60 7.59 -20.53 -6.39
N ILE A 61 6.89 -19.74 -5.59
CA ILE A 61 7.47 -18.75 -4.68
C ILE A 61 7.05 -19.05 -3.23
N SER A 62 7.79 -18.53 -2.25
CA SER A 62 7.34 -18.58 -0.86
C SER A 62 6.20 -17.58 -0.62
N GLU A 63 5.39 -17.82 0.42
CA GLU A 63 4.36 -16.87 0.86
C GLU A 63 4.97 -15.52 1.25
N SER A 64 6.16 -15.51 1.86
CA SER A 64 6.88 -14.27 2.17
C SER A 64 7.18 -13.47 0.90
N LYS A 65 7.67 -14.13 -0.15
CA LYS A 65 7.99 -13.47 -1.42
C LYS A 65 6.74 -12.97 -2.14
N PHE A 66 5.62 -13.66 -1.99
CA PHE A 66 4.32 -13.17 -2.47
C PHE A 66 3.87 -11.91 -1.72
N LEU A 67 3.99 -11.89 -0.39
CA LEU A 67 3.68 -10.71 0.44
C LEU A 67 4.57 -9.53 0.09
N ASP A 68 5.89 -9.74 0.03
CA ASP A 68 6.87 -8.71 -0.34
C ASP A 68 6.52 -8.11 -1.71
N TYR A 69 6.24 -8.97 -2.69
CA TYR A 69 5.80 -8.52 -4.01
C TYR A 69 4.54 -7.66 -3.95
N GLY A 70 3.49 -8.11 -3.24
CA GLY A 70 2.24 -7.35 -3.15
C GLY A 70 2.40 -6.01 -2.43
N PHE A 71 3.15 -5.96 -1.33
CA PHE A 71 3.43 -4.71 -0.63
C PHE A 71 4.24 -3.74 -1.49
N ASN A 72 5.25 -4.24 -2.23
CA ASN A 72 6.01 -3.43 -3.19
C ASN A 72 5.10 -2.87 -4.28
N GLN A 73 4.17 -3.66 -4.82
CA GLN A 73 3.21 -3.18 -5.81
C GLN A 73 2.26 -2.11 -5.25
N ILE A 74 1.81 -2.26 -4.00
CA ILE A 74 0.95 -1.26 -3.33
C ILE A 74 1.71 0.05 -3.13
N ILE A 75 2.96 0.03 -2.65
CA ILE A 75 3.73 1.27 -2.45
C ILE A 75 4.14 1.91 -3.79
N ASN A 76 4.49 1.10 -4.79
CA ASN A 76 4.83 1.55 -6.14
C ASN A 76 3.69 2.28 -6.87
N PHE A 77 2.45 2.19 -6.36
CA PHE A 77 1.33 2.98 -6.85
C PHE A 77 1.54 4.50 -6.63
N ILE A 78 2.20 4.88 -5.53
CA ILE A 78 2.32 6.30 -5.13
C ILE A 78 3.73 6.87 -5.32
N LEU A 79 4.75 6.01 -5.40
CA LEU A 79 6.13 6.45 -5.56
C LEU A 79 6.34 7.07 -6.94
N GLU A 80 7.13 8.13 -6.98
CA GLU A 80 7.60 8.74 -8.23
C GLU A 80 8.56 7.79 -8.96
N LEU A 81 9.46 7.15 -8.20
CA LEU A 81 10.38 6.12 -8.68
C LEU A 81 10.05 4.79 -8.01
N LYS A 82 9.72 3.79 -8.82
CA LYS A 82 9.34 2.45 -8.34
C LYS A 82 10.54 1.69 -7.80
N ILE A 83 10.29 0.82 -6.81
CA ILE A 83 11.26 -0.07 -6.15
C ILE A 83 10.96 -1.54 -6.39
#